data_AF-A0A2S9FGD0-F1
#
_entry.id   AF-A0A2S9FGD0-F1
#
_cell.length_a   1.000
_cell.length_b   1.000
_cell.length_c   1.000
_cell.angle_alpha   90.00
_cell.angle_beta   90.00
_cell.angle_gamma   90.00
#
_symmetry.space_group_name_H-M   'P 1'
#
loop_
_entity.id
_entity.type
_entity.pdbx_description
1 polymer ?
#
loop_
_entity_poly.entity_id
_entity_poly.type
_entity_poly.pdbx_seq_one_letter_code
_entity_poly.pdbx_strand_id
1 'polypeptide(L)' 'GPEGILYDGYSVRDADGDGADWRGPIQQRFLRSRANTIEGGTSEVMRNILAERVLGLPGDLRADAGMAWKEIPRG' A
#
# COMPACT_ATOMS: atom_id res chain seq x y z
N GLY A 1 -25.37 -11.52 9.42
CA GLY A 1 -25.98 -11.35 8.08
C GLY A 1 -25.19 -10.33 7.28
N PRO A 2 -25.64 -10.00 6.05
CA PRO A 2 -25.06 -8.93 5.21
C PRO A 2 -24.96 -7.57 5.93
N GLU A 3 -25.76 -7.33 6.96
CA GLU A 3 -25.66 -6.12 7.80
C GLU A 3 -24.30 -6.02 8.53
N GLY A 4 -23.57 -7.12 8.67
CA GLY A 4 -22.21 -7.13 9.23
C GLY A 4 -21.13 -6.57 8.30
N ILE A 5 -21.40 -6.37 7.00
CA ILE A 5 -20.46 -5.75 6.05
C ILE A 5 -20.74 -4.26 5.80
N LEU A 6 -21.86 -3.73 6.32
CA LEU A 6 -22.21 -2.33 6.18
C LEU A 6 -21.31 -1.46 7.07
N TYR A 7 -20.82 -0.37 6.49
CA TYR A 7 -20.07 0.65 7.21
C TYR A 7 -21.03 1.80 7.55
N ASP A 8 -21.20 2.05 8.84
CA ASP A 8 -22.21 2.97 9.40
C ASP A 8 -21.99 4.44 8.96
N GLY A 9 -20.77 4.83 8.64
CA GLY A 9 -20.46 6.14 8.07
C GLY A 9 -18.98 6.53 8.19
N TYR A 10 -18.56 7.56 7.46
CA TYR A 10 -17.17 8.05 7.42
C TYR A 10 -16.83 9.10 8.48
N SER A 11 -17.69 9.31 9.47
CA SER A 11 -17.38 10.25 10.55
C SER A 11 -16.17 9.77 11.34
N VAL A 12 -15.26 10.70 11.63
CA VAL A 12 -14.17 10.45 12.57
C VAL A 12 -14.81 10.23 13.94
N ARG A 13 -14.67 9.01 14.47
CA ARG A 13 -15.08 8.68 15.83
C ARG A 13 -13.84 8.78 16.70
N ASP A 14 -13.90 9.62 17.73
CA ASP A 14 -12.82 9.73 18.72
C ASP A 14 -12.68 8.38 19.43
N ALA A 15 -11.49 7.78 19.32
CA ALA A 15 -11.17 6.47 19.87
C ALA A 15 -10.72 6.56 21.34
N ASP A 16 -11.24 7.54 22.09
CA ASP A 16 -10.76 7.90 23.43
C ASP A 16 -11.49 7.15 24.57
N GLY A 17 -12.02 5.96 24.30
CA GLY A 17 -12.64 5.09 25.30
C GLY A 17 -11.69 3.99 25.78
N ASP A 18 -11.53 3.84 27.09
CA ASP A 18 -10.80 2.71 27.67
C ASP A 18 -11.45 1.38 27.21
N GLY A 19 -10.72 0.57 26.45
CA GLY A 19 -11.22 -0.66 25.82
C GLY A 19 -11.70 -0.53 24.36
N ALA A 20 -11.59 0.63 23.72
CA ALA A 20 -11.87 0.76 22.28
C ALA A 20 -10.82 -0.01 21.46
N ASP A 21 -11.29 -0.82 20.49
CA ASP A 21 -10.38 -1.42 19.51
C ASP A 21 -9.77 -0.32 18.65
N TRP A 22 -8.53 0.08 18.97
CA TRP A 22 -7.76 1.10 18.23
C TRP A 22 -7.67 0.77 16.73
N ARG A 23 -7.87 -0.50 16.37
CA ARG A 23 -7.77 -1.08 15.02
C ARG A 23 -9.04 -0.79 14.23
N GLY A 24 -10.09 -0.35 14.91
CA GLY A 24 -11.40 -0.03 14.39
C GLY A 24 -12.24 -1.25 14.01
N PRO A 25 -13.50 -1.03 13.60
CA PRO A 25 -14.41 -2.10 13.18
C PRO A 25 -13.82 -2.97 12.05
N ILE A 26 -14.24 -4.24 11.97
CA ILE A 26 -13.74 -5.19 10.97
C ILE A 26 -13.90 -4.71 9.52
N GLN A 27 -14.95 -3.94 9.23
CA GLN A 27 -15.22 -3.32 7.94
C GLN A 27 -14.15 -2.26 7.61
N GLN A 28 -13.79 -1.43 8.59
CA GLN A 28 -12.71 -0.45 8.45
C GLN A 28 -11.36 -1.16 8.24
N ARG A 29 -11.10 -2.23 8.99
CA ARG A 29 -9.89 -3.05 8.85
C ARG A 29 -9.80 -3.71 7.47
N PHE A 30 -10.93 -4.19 6.94
CA PHE A 30 -11.01 -4.74 5.60
C PHE A 30 -10.67 -3.69 4.54
N LEU A 31 -11.27 -2.51 4.62
CA LEU A 31 -10.94 -1.40 3.72
C LEU A 31 -9.47 -0.97 3.87
N ARG A 32 -8.96 -0.90 5.10
CA ARG A 32 -7.56 -0.55 5.38
C ARG A 32 -6.59 -1.57 4.81
N SER A 33 -6.94 -2.85 4.77
CA SER A 33 -6.08 -3.89 4.19
C SER A 33 -5.70 -3.61 2.73
N ARG A 34 -6.56 -2.93 1.97
CA ARG A 34 -6.25 -2.49 0.59
C ARG A 34 -5.20 -1.38 0.57
N ALA A 35 -5.32 -0.41 1.47
CA ALA A 35 -4.33 0.67 1.60
C ALA A 35 -2.95 0.10 1.97
N ASN A 36 -2.89 -0.94 2.83
CA ASN A 36 -1.65 -1.61 3.21
C ASN A 36 -0.87 -2.22 2.02
N THR A 37 -1.55 -2.49 0.89
CA THR A 37 -0.88 -3.00 -0.32
C THR A 37 -0.22 -1.91 -1.17
N ILE A 38 -0.38 -0.64 -0.78
CA ILE A 38 0.07 0.55 -1.49
C ILE A 38 1.04 1.37 -0.64
N GLU A 39 0.69 1.59 0.64
CA GLU A 39 1.47 2.45 1.54
C GLU A 39 2.88 1.90 1.81
N GLY A 40 3.88 2.77 1.80
CA GLY A 40 5.29 2.37 1.96
C GLY A 40 5.92 1.70 0.73
N GLY A 41 5.17 1.56 -0.36
CA GLY A 41 5.58 0.89 -1.58
C GLY A 41 4.52 -0.14 -1.97
N THR A 42 4.10 -0.12 -3.23
CA THR A 42 3.08 -1.09 -3.68
C THR A 42 3.62 -2.51 -3.53
N SER A 43 2.71 -3.47 -3.39
CA SER A 43 3.10 -4.88 -3.32
C SER A 43 3.89 -5.34 -4.55
N GLU A 44 3.66 -4.72 -5.72
CA GLU A 44 4.43 -4.97 -6.94
C GLU A 44 5.86 -4.44 -6.82
N VAL A 45 6.03 -3.19 -6.38
CA VAL A 45 7.36 -2.60 -6.16
C VAL A 45 8.16 -3.40 -5.13
N MET A 46 7.52 -3.80 -4.03
CA MET A 46 8.15 -4.63 -2.99
C MET A 46 8.61 -5.99 -3.53
N ARG A 47 7.78 -6.65 -4.36
CA ARG A 47 8.15 -7.91 -5.02
C ARG A 47 9.30 -7.72 -6.00
N ASN A 48 9.30 -6.63 -6.78
CA ASN A 48 10.39 -6.32 -7.70
C ASN A 48 11.71 -6.06 -6.95
N ILE A 49 11.67 -5.34 -5.82
CA ILE A 49 12.85 -5.13 -4.97
C ILE A 49 13.41 -6.46 -4.48
N LEU A 50 12.56 -7.37 -3.99
CA LEU A 50 12.99 -8.70 -3.56
C LEU A 50 13.58 -9.50 -4.74
N ALA A 51 12.91 -9.49 -5.88
CA ALA A 51 13.36 -10.17 -7.11
C ALA A 51 14.74 -9.69 -7.55
N GLU A 52 14.94 -8.38 -7.70
CA GLU A 52 16.19 -7.82 -8.23
C GLU A 52 17.33 -7.81 -7.18
N ARG A 53 17.04 -7.36 -5.95
CA ARG A 53 18.10 -7.08 -4.96
C ARG A 53 18.45 -8.27 -4.08
N VAL A 54 17.52 -9.20 -3.88
CA VAL A 54 17.74 -10.38 -3.03
C VAL A 54 17.90 -11.63 -3.88
N LEU A 55 17.02 -11.83 -4.85
CA LEU A 55 17.01 -13.05 -5.67
C LEU A 55 17.86 -12.94 -6.95
N GLY A 56 18.33 -11.75 -7.31
CA GLY A 56 19.16 -11.53 -8.52
C GLY A 56 18.43 -11.79 -9.84
N LEU A 57 17.10 -11.75 -9.83
CA LEU A 57 16.30 -11.86 -11.04
C LEU A 57 16.48 -10.62 -11.92
N PRO A 58 16.31 -10.74 -13.25
CA PRO A 58 16.32 -9.58 -14.14
C PRO A 58 15.26 -8.56 -13.71
N GLY A 59 15.64 -7.28 -13.68
CA GLY A 59 14.70 -6.20 -13.39
C GLY A 59 13.76 -5.89 -14.54
N ASP A 60 12.69 -5.18 -14.22
CA ASP A 60 11.76 -4.67 -15.24
C ASP A 60 12.48 -3.72 -16.22
N LEU A 61 11.97 -3.63 -17.45
CA LEU A 61 12.46 -2.72 -18.48
C LEU A 61 12.34 -1.27 -17.99
N ARG A 62 13.50 -0.63 -17.81
CA ARG A 62 13.64 0.79 -17.46
C ARG A 62 14.34 1.51 -18.62
N ALA A 63 13.62 2.41 -19.29
CA ALA A 63 14.12 3.12 -20.46
C ALA A 63 15.31 4.05 -20.14
N ASP A 64 15.45 4.43 -18.89
CA ASP A 64 16.44 5.38 -18.37
C ASP A 64 17.52 4.73 -17.49
N ALA A 65 17.50 3.40 -17.33
CA ALA A 65 18.43 2.71 -16.45
C ALA A 65 19.89 2.91 -16.89
N GLY A 66 20.72 3.39 -15.95
CA GLY A 66 22.15 3.63 -16.17
C GLY A 66 22.47 4.97 -16.86
N MET A 67 21.46 5.75 -17.26
CA MET A 67 21.67 7.08 -17.81
C MET A 67 21.92 8.09 -16.70
N ALA A 68 22.80 9.07 -16.95
CA ALA A 68 22.89 10.21 -16.06
C ALA A 68 21.61 11.06 -16.17
N TRP A 69 21.18 11.68 -15.07
CA TRP A 69 19.95 12.49 -15.06
C TRP A 69 19.86 13.53 -16.19
N LYS A 70 20.99 14.15 -16.54
CA LYS A 70 21.07 15.16 -17.62
C LYS A 70 20.79 14.59 -19.03
N GLU A 71 20.93 13.28 -19.21
CA GLU A 71 20.83 12.58 -20.50
C GLU A 71 19.42 12.04 -20.77
N ILE A 72 18.54 12.03 -19.76
CA ILE A 72 17.17 11.55 -19.88
C ILE A 72 16.36 12.53 -20.75
N PRO A 73 15.76 12.09 -21.87
CA PRO A 73 14.93 12.95 -22.71
C PRO A 73 13.77 13.55 -21.91
N ARG A 74 13.64 14.88 -21.97
CA ARG A 74 12.52 15.62 -21.41
C ARG A 74 11.77 16.26 -22.57
N GLY A 75 10.45 16.05 -22.61
CA GLY A 75 9.57 16.72 -23.56
C GLY A 75 9.45 18.22 -23.30
#